data_AF-A0A7W1R7F9-F1
#
_entry.id   AF-A0A7W1R7F9-F1
#
_cell.length_a   1.000
_cell.length_b   1.000
_cell.length_c   1.000
_cell.angle_alpha   90.00
_cell.angle_beta   90.00
_cell.angle_gamma   90.00
#
_symmetry.space_group_name_H-M   'P 1'
#
loop_
_entity.id
_entity.type
_entity.pdbx_description
1 polymer ?
#
loop_
_entity_poly.entity_id
_entity_poly.type
_entity_poly.pdbx_seq_one_letter_code
_entity_poly.pdbx_strand_id
1 'polypeptide(L)'
;MCARLLPYRDEQGVKKINLIAVAPRTTRDDDLIELALVGHTDTVPYDANWAEALTLTARDGKLYGRGASDTKGFIAAAVTAIEACEIGRLRRPLALVLTADEEVGCLGARRLAETRA
;
A
#
# COMPACT_ATOMS: atom_id res chain seq x y z
N MET A 1 -0.11 -2.27 -15.66
CA MET A 1 -0.31 -1.13 -14.74
C MET A 1 0.77 -0.10 -15.00
N CYS A 2 0.46 1.19 -14.87
CA CYS A 2 1.48 2.24 -14.80
C CYS A 2 1.76 2.52 -13.32
N ALA A 3 3.01 2.34 -12.87
CA ALA A 3 3.41 2.56 -11.49
C ALA A 3 4.36 3.75 -11.38
N ARG A 4 4.11 4.63 -10.41
CA ARG A 4 4.92 5.79 -10.06
C ARG A 4 5.43 5.62 -8.63
N LEU A 5 6.75 5.74 -8.47
CA LEU A 5 7.39 5.84 -7.17
C LEU A 5 7.62 7.32 -6.84
N LEU A 6 7.22 7.74 -5.65
CA LEU A 6 7.26 9.11 -5.19
C LEU A 6 8.14 9.18 -3.93
N PRO A 7 9.47 9.30 -4.12
CA PRO A 7 10.41 9.33 -3.01
C PRO A 7 10.34 10.66 -2.26
N TYR A 8 10.52 10.61 -0.94
CA TYR A 8 10.75 11.77 -0.09
C TYR A 8 11.77 11.44 1.00
N ARG A 9 12.19 12.44 1.77
CA ARG A 9 12.99 12.23 2.99
C ARG A 9 12.15 12.64 4.20
N ASP A 10 12.17 11.81 5.24
CA ASP A 10 11.56 12.15 6.52
C ASP A 10 12.42 13.17 7.28
N GLU A 11 11.97 13.56 8.48
CA GLU A 11 12.66 14.55 9.33
C GLU A 11 14.07 14.10 9.76
N GLN A 12 14.33 12.79 9.74
CA GLN A 12 15.63 12.20 10.07
C GLN A 12 16.51 12.03 8.82
N GLY A 13 16.04 12.49 7.65
CA GLY A 13 16.74 12.37 6.38
C GLY A 13 16.68 10.97 5.77
N VAL A 14 15.90 10.04 6.33
CA VAL A 14 15.75 8.68 5.80
C VAL A 14 14.92 8.75 4.52
N LYS A 15 15.38 8.06 3.47
CA LYS A 15 14.65 7.97 2.21
C LYS A 15 13.43 7.08 2.39
N LYS A 16 12.26 7.61 2.02
CA LYS A 16 10.95 6.94 2.04
C LYS A 16 10.35 6.98 0.64
N ILE A 17 9.38 6.12 0.37
CA ILE A 17 8.77 6.01 -0.95
C ILE A 17 7.27 5.78 -0.77
N ASN A 18 6.46 6.64 -1.39
CA ASN A 18 5.07 6.34 -1.68
C ASN A 18 4.99 5.70 -3.09
N LEU A 19 4.02 4.83 -3.31
CA LEU A 19 3.76 4.18 -4.60
C LEU A 19 2.31 4.44 -5.02
N ILE A 20 2.12 4.83 -6.28
CA ILE A 20 0.82 4.81 -6.94
C ILE A 20 0.92 3.89 -8.15
N ALA A 21 0.07 2.87 -8.24
CA ALA A 21 -0.10 2.05 -9.43
C ALA A 21 -1.54 2.17 -9.95
N VAL A 22 -1.70 2.44 -11.25
CA VAL A 22 -3.02 2.60 -11.88
C VAL A 22 -3.19 1.55 -12.99
N ALA A 23 -4.34 0.86 -12.97
CA ALA A 23 -4.74 -0.11 -13.98
C ALA A 23 -4.82 0.52 -15.40
N PRO A 24 -4.47 -0.24 -16.45
CA PRO A 24 -4.60 0.24 -17.83
C PRO A 24 -6.06 0.49 -18.21
N ARG A 25 -6.29 1.40 -19.16
CA ARG A 25 -7.61 1.91 -19.58
C ARG A 25 -8.26 0.99 -20.63
N THR A 26 -9.59 0.87 -20.62
CA THR A 26 -10.37 0.34 -21.77
C THR A 26 -11.33 1.32 -22.42
N THR A 27 -11.66 2.44 -21.76
CA THR A 27 -12.63 3.42 -22.25
C THR A 27 -12.06 4.84 -22.15
N ARG A 28 -12.58 5.75 -22.99
CA ARG A 28 -12.10 7.13 -23.19
C ARG A 28 -12.75 8.17 -22.25
N ASP A 29 -13.41 7.77 -21.17
CA ASP A 29 -14.08 8.72 -20.26
C ASP A 29 -13.15 9.28 -19.19
N ASP A 30 -13.50 10.49 -18.74
CA ASP A 30 -12.79 11.42 -17.85
C ASP A 30 -11.98 10.78 -16.70
N ASP A 31 -10.85 11.42 -16.35
CA ASP A 31 -9.70 11.03 -15.49
C ASP A 31 -9.99 10.54 -14.05
N LEU A 32 -11.19 10.05 -13.76
CA LEU A 32 -11.62 9.64 -12.43
C LEU A 32 -11.24 8.19 -12.12
N ILE A 33 -10.37 8.02 -11.14
CA ILE A 33 -10.19 6.75 -10.42
C ILE A 33 -11.46 6.49 -9.60
N GLU A 34 -12.17 5.41 -9.90
CA GLU A 34 -13.42 5.07 -9.19
C GLU A 34 -13.15 4.36 -7.86
N LEU A 35 -12.07 3.58 -7.80
CA LEU A 35 -11.65 2.87 -6.60
C LEU A 35 -10.14 2.98 -6.42
N ALA A 36 -9.75 3.46 -5.24
CA ALA A 36 -8.37 3.39 -4.76
C ALA A 36 -8.30 2.41 -3.59
N LEU A 37 -7.46 1.38 -3.73
CA LEU A 37 -7.05 0.52 -2.63
C LEU A 37 -5.85 1.18 -1.96
N VAL A 38 -6.02 1.63 -0.72
CA VAL A 38 -5.02 2.42 0.01
C VAL A 38 -4.50 1.62 1.19
N GLY A 39 -3.17 1.49 1.29
CA GLY A 39 -2.51 0.84 2.42
C GLY A 39 -1.18 1.53 2.75
N HIS A 40 -0.52 1.10 3.82
CA HIS A 40 0.79 1.63 4.19
C HIS A 40 1.81 0.51 4.40
N THR A 41 3.07 0.82 4.19
CA THR A 41 4.14 -0.19 4.11
C THR A 41 5.00 -0.25 5.37
N ASP A 42 4.95 0.80 6.18
CA ASP A 42 5.57 0.86 7.50
C ASP A 42 4.74 0.11 8.55
N THR A 43 5.35 -0.10 9.70
CA THR A 43 4.71 -0.71 10.86
C THR A 43 5.31 -0.08 12.11
N VAL A 44 4.59 -0.07 13.23
CA VAL A 44 5.20 0.23 14.53
C VAL A 44 6.33 -0.76 14.90
N PRO A 45 7.23 -0.40 15.84
CA PRO A 45 8.16 -1.36 16.43
C PRO A 45 7.47 -2.60 17.01
N TYR A 46 8.19 -3.71 17.10
CA TYR A 46 7.72 -4.92 17.77
C TYR A 46 8.46 -5.14 19.09
N ASP A 47 7.85 -5.90 19.99
CA ASP A 47 8.47 -6.29 21.26
C ASP A 47 9.68 -7.20 20.99
N ALA A 48 10.83 -6.90 21.59
CA ALA A 48 12.05 -7.69 21.45
C ALA A 48 11.90 -9.13 21.97
N ASN A 49 10.95 -9.38 22.87
CA ASN A 49 10.65 -10.72 23.38
C ASN A 49 9.85 -11.58 22.37
N TRP A 50 9.28 -10.97 21.33
CA TRP A 50 8.61 -11.70 20.26
C TRP A 50 9.62 -12.05 19.16
N ALA A 51 10.36 -13.15 19.37
CA ALA A 51 11.44 -13.58 18.49
C ALA A 51 10.99 -13.80 17.03
N GLU A 52 9.75 -14.24 16.84
CA GLU A 52 9.18 -14.55 15.53
C GLU A 52 8.46 -13.36 14.90
N ALA A 53 8.53 -12.14 15.47
CA ALA A 53 7.78 -10.98 14.99
C ALA A 53 7.97 -10.72 13.48
N LEU A 54 9.15 -10.97 12.93
CA LEU A 54 9.43 -10.75 11.50
C LEU A 54 9.27 -12.02 10.64
N THR A 55 8.92 -13.16 11.24
CA THR A 55 8.67 -14.42 10.54
C THR A 55 7.17 -14.74 10.58
N LEU A 56 6.50 -14.66 9.43
CA LEU A 56 5.08 -14.96 9.35
C LEU A 56 4.82 -16.41 9.76
N THR A 57 4.10 -16.60 10.87
CA THR A 57 3.86 -17.91 11.47
C THR A 57 2.37 -18.22 11.49
N ALA A 58 1.98 -19.36 10.94
CA ALA A 58 0.60 -19.84 11.02
C ALA A 58 0.40 -20.69 12.29
N ARG A 59 -0.59 -20.33 13.12
CA ARG A 59 -0.94 -21.09 14.33
C ARG A 59 -2.42 -20.90 14.65
N ASP A 60 -3.12 -21.96 15.05
CA ASP A 60 -4.54 -21.92 15.46
C ASP A 60 -5.47 -21.20 14.46
N GLY A 61 -5.24 -21.41 13.16
CA GLY A 61 -6.00 -20.79 12.08
C GLY A 61 -5.74 -19.29 11.89
N LYS A 62 -4.68 -18.73 12.49
CA LYS A 62 -4.29 -17.32 12.40
C LYS A 62 -2.87 -17.17 11.86
N LEU A 63 -2.61 -16.02 11.25
CA LEU A 63 -1.28 -15.61 10.78
C LEU A 63 -0.71 -14.57 11.75
N TYR A 64 0.43 -14.90 12.36
CA TYR A 64 1.14 -14.07 13.33
C TYR A 64 2.39 -13.47 12.69
N GLY A 65 2.55 -12.16 12.80
CA GLY A 65 3.74 -11.43 12.37
C GLY A 65 3.51 -9.92 12.46
N ARG A 66 4.56 -9.15 12.69
CA ARG A 66 4.56 -7.69 12.65
C ARG A 66 4.16 -7.24 11.26
N GLY A 67 3.04 -6.53 11.19
CA GLY A 67 2.45 -6.06 9.96
C GLY A 67 1.48 -7.04 9.31
N ALA A 68 1.28 -8.24 9.86
CA ALA A 68 0.38 -9.24 9.27
C ALA A 68 -1.06 -8.72 9.14
N SER A 69 -1.59 -8.06 10.17
CA SER A 69 -2.89 -7.38 10.09
C SER A 69 -2.76 -5.93 9.61
N ASP A 70 -1.73 -5.23 10.07
CA ASP A 70 -1.62 -3.76 9.99
C ASP A 70 -0.32 -3.33 9.29
N THR A 71 -0.31 -3.11 7.97
CA THR A 71 -1.40 -3.38 6.99
C THR A 71 -0.99 -4.36 5.89
N LYS A 72 0.13 -5.06 6.04
CA LYS A 72 0.70 -5.87 4.96
C LYS A 72 -0.21 -7.03 4.52
N GLY A 73 -1.06 -7.56 5.41
CA GLY A 73 -2.09 -8.53 5.03
C GLY A 73 -3.13 -7.96 4.07
N PHE A 74 -3.58 -6.72 4.28
CA PHE A 74 -4.44 -6.02 3.32
C PHE A 74 -3.72 -5.80 1.99
N ILE A 75 -2.46 -5.37 2.01
CA ILE A 75 -1.67 -5.17 0.77
C ILE A 75 -1.56 -6.47 -0.01
N ALA A 76 -1.24 -7.59 0.66
CA ALA A 76 -1.18 -8.90 0.05
C ALA A 76 -2.53 -9.28 -0.59
N ALA A 77 -3.64 -9.14 0.16
CA ALA A 77 -4.97 -9.43 -0.34
C ALA A 77 -5.37 -8.54 -1.53
N ALA A 78 -5.06 -7.25 -1.49
CA ALA A 78 -5.33 -6.30 -2.56
C ALA A 78 -4.57 -6.67 -3.84
N VAL A 79 -3.26 -6.94 -3.73
CA VAL A 79 -2.45 -7.36 -4.89
C VAL A 79 -2.96 -8.68 -5.46
N THR A 80 -3.25 -9.67 -4.62
CA THR A 80 -3.82 -10.96 -5.06
C THR A 80 -5.16 -10.77 -5.76
N ALA A 81 -6.04 -9.91 -5.23
CA ALA A 81 -7.33 -9.64 -5.86
C ALA A 81 -7.16 -8.93 -7.21
N ILE A 82 -6.23 -7.97 -7.31
CA ILE A 82 -5.91 -7.29 -8.57
C ILE A 82 -5.38 -8.26 -9.61
N GLU A 83 -4.52 -9.21 -9.23
CA GLU A 83 -3.97 -10.24 -10.13
C GLU A 83 -5.03 -11.25 -10.57
N ALA A 84 -5.98 -11.60 -9.70
CA ALA A 84 -7.06 -12.53 -9.99
C ALA A 84 -8.19 -11.91 -10.83
N CYS A 85 -8.31 -10.59 -10.86
CA CYS A 85 -9.36 -9.88 -11.61
C CYS A 85 -8.90 -9.53 -13.03
N GLU A 86 -9.83 -9.56 -13.99
CA GLU A 86 -9.63 -8.96 -15.32
C GLU A 86 -9.72 -7.42 -15.23
N ILE A 87 -8.77 -6.79 -14.53
CA ILE A 87 -8.78 -5.34 -14.26
C ILE A 87 -8.79 -4.48 -15.53
N GLY A 88 -8.35 -5.06 -16.65
CA GLY A 88 -8.45 -4.42 -17.96
C GLY A 88 -9.89 -4.20 -18.39
N ARG A 89 -10.87 -4.98 -17.94
CA ARG A 89 -12.28 -4.84 -18.34
C ARG A 89 -13.08 -3.87 -17.46
N LEU A 90 -12.44 -3.27 -16.46
CA LEU A 90 -13.12 -2.31 -15.58
C LEU A 90 -13.52 -1.07 -16.37
N ARG A 91 -14.75 -0.58 -16.16
CA ARG A 91 -15.25 0.64 -16.83
C ARG A 91 -14.46 1.89 -16.46
N ARG A 92 -13.84 1.90 -15.28
CA ARG A 92 -12.98 2.96 -14.76
C ARG A 92 -11.73 2.36 -14.13
N PRO A 93 -10.59 3.07 -14.14
CA PRO A 93 -9.34 2.53 -13.61
C PRO A 93 -9.40 2.36 -12.09
N LEU A 94 -8.81 1.25 -11.63
CA LEU A 94 -8.48 1.01 -10.23
C LEU A 94 -7.07 1.55 -9.93
N ALA A 95 -6.89 2.14 -8.76
CA ALA A 95 -5.58 2.52 -8.24
C ALA A 95 -5.20 1.69 -7.00
N LEU A 96 -3.92 1.38 -6.87
CA LEU A 96 -3.28 0.93 -5.65
C LEU A 96 -2.37 2.06 -5.15
N VAL A 97 -2.60 2.54 -3.94
CA VAL A 97 -1.82 3.61 -3.31
C VAL A 97 -1.20 3.08 -2.04
N LEU A 98 0.14 3.03 -2.00
CA LEU A 98 0.89 2.56 -0.84
C LEU A 98 1.72 3.71 -0.27
N THR A 99 1.49 4.07 0.98
CA THR A 99 2.23 5.15 1.66
C THR A 99 3.27 4.62 2.64
N ALA A 100 4.27 5.44 2.93
CA ALA A 100 5.16 5.23 4.07
C ALA A 100 4.77 6.16 5.24
N ASP A 101 5.31 5.89 6.42
CA ASP A 101 5.16 6.71 7.63
C ASP A 101 3.70 7.00 8.02
N GLU A 102 2.83 6.00 7.90
CA GLU A 102 1.44 6.09 8.37
C GLU A 102 1.39 6.11 9.90
N GLU A 103 2.15 5.22 10.53
CA GLU A 103 2.15 4.94 11.96
C GLU A 103 2.74 6.09 12.81
N VAL A 104 3.34 7.08 12.13
CA VAL A 104 3.92 8.29 12.73
C VAL A 104 3.16 9.56 12.33
N GLY A 105 1.90 9.43 11.89
CA GLY A 105 0.98 10.55 11.65
C GLY A 105 0.55 10.75 10.21
N CYS A 106 0.48 9.68 9.41
CA CYS A 106 0.06 9.69 8.01
C CYS A 106 0.93 10.62 7.13
N LEU A 107 2.23 10.72 7.42
CA LEU A 107 3.12 11.70 6.80
C LEU A 107 3.29 11.43 5.30
N GLY A 108 3.43 10.17 4.90
CA GLY A 108 3.49 9.80 3.49
C GLY A 108 2.21 10.20 2.74
N ALA A 109 1.04 9.97 3.33
CA ALA A 109 -0.24 10.35 2.71
C ALA A 109 -0.39 11.88 2.57
N ARG A 110 0.01 12.66 3.59
CA ARG A 110 0.00 14.14 3.51
C ARG A 110 0.90 14.64 2.39
N ARG A 111 2.14 14.14 2.32
CA ARG A 111 3.07 14.48 1.23
C ARG A 111 2.54 14.10 -0.14
N LEU A 112 1.83 12.97 -0.23
CA LEU A 112 1.19 12.54 -1.46
C LEU A 112 0.10 13.50 -1.90
N ALA A 113 -0.76 13.95 -0.97
CA ALA A 113 -1.83 14.90 -1.25
C ALA A 113 -1.31 16.29 -1.68
N GLU A 114 -0.15 16.70 -1.17
CA GLU A 114 0.54 17.94 -1.58
C GLU A 114 1.21 17.81 -2.95
N THR A 115 1.57 16.59 -3.36
CA THR A 115 2.10 16.32 -4.68
C THR A 115 0.96 16.46 -5.68
N ARG A 116 0.95 17.53 -6.49
CA ARG A 116 0.06 17.61 -7.65
C ARG A 116 0.40 16.45 -8.60
N ALA A 117 -0.35 15.36 -8.48
CA ALA A 117 -0.11 14.11 -9.19
C ALA A 117 -0.93 14.00 -10.47
#